data_AF-A0A962V9B6-F1
#
_entry.id   AF-A0A962V9B6-F1
#
_cell.length_a   1.000
_cell.length_b   1.000
_cell.length_c   1.000
_cell.angle_alpha   90.00
_cell.angle_beta   90.00
_cell.angle_gamma   90.00
#
_symmetry.space_group_name_H-M   'P 1'
#
loop_
_entity.id
_entity.type
_entity.pdbx_description
1 polymer ?
#
loop_
_entity_poly.entity_id
_entity_poly.type
_entity_poly.pdbx_seq_one_letter_code
_entity_poly.pdbx_strand_id
1 'polypeptide(L)' 'MSNAVQIRVKEIDFFQRPVTLRLPFRFGIVTLTEAPQAFVRVRVENQRGQSAWGAAAEMLAPKWFDKNP' A
#
# COMPACT_ATOMS: atom_id res chain seq x y z
N MET A 1 -0.09 -29.33 14.25
CA MET A 1 0.72 -28.29 13.59
C MET A 1 0.04 -27.96 12.27
N SER A 2 -0.34 -26.70 12.03
CA SER A 2 -1.01 -26.36 10.75
C SER A 2 -0.01 -26.46 9.61
N ASN A 3 -0.38 -27.17 8.55
CA ASN A 3 0.44 -27.29 7.35
C ASN A 3 0.42 -25.93 6.62
N ALA A 4 1.48 -25.13 6.79
CA ALA A 4 1.56 -23.79 6.19
C ALA A 4 1.75 -23.89 4.68
N VAL A 5 1.04 -23.06 3.91
CA VAL A 5 1.20 -23.01 2.46
C VAL A 5 2.56 -22.40 2.13
N GLN A 6 3.41 -23.17 1.46
CA GLN A 6 4.71 -22.72 0.98
C GLN A 6 4.55 -21.97 -0.36
N ILE A 7 4.94 -20.71 -0.38
CA ILE A 7 4.92 -19.84 -1.57
C ILE A 7 6.28 -19.17 -1.77
N ARG A 8 6.57 -18.78 -3.01
CA ARG A 8 7.73 -17.96 -3.38
C ARG A 8 7.27 -16.69 -4.05
N VAL A 9 7.93 -15.57 -3.74
CA VAL A 9 7.74 -14.32 -4.48
C VAL A 9 8.46 -14.42 -5.81
N LYS A 10 7.76 -14.14 -6.91
CA LYS A 10 8.30 -14.20 -8.27
C LYS A 10 8.54 -12.83 -8.87
N GLU A 11 7.74 -11.86 -8.46
CA GLU A 11 7.71 -10.52 -9.06
C GLU A 11 7.14 -9.53 -8.06
N ILE A 12 7.70 -8.32 -8.06
CA ILE A 12 7.23 -7.19 -7.26
C ILE A 12 7.27 -5.96 -8.17
N ASP A 13 6.10 -5.36 -8.37
CA ASP A 13 5.95 -4.13 -9.13
C ASP A 13 5.58 -2.98 -8.18
N PHE A 14 6.28 -1.86 -8.28
CA PHE A 14 6.02 -0.65 -7.50
C PHE A 14 5.43 0.45 -8.37
N PHE A 15 4.38 1.08 -7.87
CA PHE A 15 3.70 2.18 -8.54
C PHE A 15 3.37 3.30 -7.55
N GLN A 16 3.18 4.48 -8.10
CA GLN A 16 2.61 5.62 -7.38
C GLN A 16 1.47 6.19 -8.21
N ARG A 17 0.36 6.55 -7.56
CA ARG A 17 -0.74 7.25 -8.22
C ARG A 17 -1.21 8.46 -7.39
N PRO A 18 -1.64 9.55 -8.03
CA PRO A 18 -2.34 10.62 -7.32
C PRO A 18 -3.72 10.13 -6.86
N VAL A 19 -4.14 10.50 -5.65
CA VAL A 19 -5.48 10.20 -5.12
C VAL A 19 -6.10 11.48 -4.56
N THR A 20 -7.29 11.82 -5.04
CA THR A 20 -8.16 12.85 -4.46
C THR A 20 -9.17 12.19 -3.53
N LEU A 21 -9.27 12.67 -2.29
CA LEU A 21 -10.23 12.16 -1.31
C LEU A 21 -11.63 12.66 -1.66
N ARG A 22 -12.62 11.77 -1.54
CA ARG A 22 -14.04 12.12 -1.74
C ARG A 22 -14.53 13.16 -0.72
N LEU A 23 -14.00 13.13 0.50
CA LEU A 23 -14.30 14.08 1.57
C LEU A 23 -12.99 14.59 2.17
N PRO A 24 -12.87 15.88 2.49
CA PRO A 24 -11.73 16.39 3.23
C PRO A 24 -11.59 15.67 4.59
N PHE A 25 -10.38 15.21 4.90
CA PHE A 25 -10.08 14.51 6.15
C PHE A 25 -9.15 15.35 7.01
N ARG A 26 -9.54 15.65 8.25
CA ARG A 26 -8.69 16.43 9.15
C ARG A 26 -7.65 15.53 9.80
N PHE A 27 -6.39 15.77 9.45
CA PHE A 27 -5.24 14.99 9.90
C PHE A 27 -4.30 15.90 10.70
N GLY A 28 -4.59 16.05 11.99
CA GLY A 28 -3.88 16.97 12.88
C GLY A 28 -4.03 18.43 12.45
N ILE A 29 -2.91 19.09 12.11
CA ILE A 29 -2.89 20.50 11.70
C ILE A 29 -3.23 20.73 10.21
N VAL A 30 -3.37 19.66 9.42
CA VAL A 30 -3.71 19.76 8.00
C VAL A 30 -5.09 19.17 7.70
N THR A 31 -5.74 19.72 6.68
CA THR A 31 -6.93 19.10 6.06
C THR A 31 -6.47 18.43 4.78
N LEU A 32 -6.53 17.10 4.75
CA LEU A 32 -6.14 16.28 3.62
C LEU A 32 -7.28 16.21 2.59
N THR A 33 -7.05 16.74 1.40
CA THR A 33 -7.95 16.63 0.25
C THR A 33 -7.39 15.75 -0.85
N GLU A 34 -6.07 15.58 -0.89
CA GLU A 34 -5.36 14.74 -1.85
C GLU A 34 -4.03 14.25 -1.28
N ALA A 35 -3.58 13.07 -1.71
CA ALA A 35 -2.26 12.54 -1.42
C ALA A 35 -1.83 11.52 -2.49
N PRO A 36 -0.53 11.35 -2.74
CA PRO A 36 -0.04 10.21 -3.48
C PRO A 36 -0.31 8.91 -2.71
N GLN A 37 -0.63 7.84 -3.43
CA GLN A 37 -0.70 6.49 -2.88
C GLN A 37 0.41 5.66 -3.50
N ALA A 38 1.22 5.03 -2.63
CA ALA A 38 2.11 3.96 -3.04
C ALA A 38 1.28 2.69 -3.22
N PHE A 39 1.47 1.99 -4.34
CA PHE A 39 0.76 0.77 -4.68
C PHE A 39 1.75 -0.29 -5.12
N VAL A 40 1.64 -1.49 -4.56
CA VAL A 40 2.52 -2.62 -4.87
C VAL A 40 1.69 -3.79 -5.36
N ARG A 41 2.16 -4.45 -6.41
CA ARG A 41 1.62 -5.72 -6.87
C ARG A 41 2.68 -6.80 -6.72
N VAL A 42 2.31 -7.95 -6.13
CA VAL A 42 3.22 -9.07 -5.88
C VAL A 42 2.67 -10.31 -6.55
N ARG A 43 3.48 -10.99 -7.37
CA ARG A 43 3.15 -12.32 -7.87
C ARG A 43 3.81 -13.37 -7.00
N VAL A 44 3.01 -14.31 -6.50
CA VAL A 44 3.47 -15.47 -5.74
C VAL A 44 3.20 -16.75 -6.50
N GLU A 45 4.04 -17.75 -6.28
CA GLU A 45 3.92 -19.08 -6.88
C GLU A 45 4.03 -20.15 -5.81
N ASN A 46 3.17 -21.16 -5.87
CA ASN A 46 3.23 -22.30 -4.97
C ASN A 46 4.10 -23.44 -5.52
N GLN A 47 4.30 -24.50 -4.72
CA GLN A 47 5.12 -25.65 -5.11
C GLN A 47 4.59 -26.44 -6.32
N ARG A 48 3.32 -26.26 -6.69
CA ARG A 48 2.69 -26.87 -7.88
C ARG A 48 2.82 -26.01 -9.13
N GLY A 49 3.55 -24.88 -9.05
CA GLY A 49 3.71 -23.93 -10.15
C GLY A 49 2.49 -23.03 -10.38
N GLN A 50 1.48 -23.05 -9.50
CA GLN A 50 0.32 -22.17 -9.63
C GLN A 50 0.71 -20.77 -9.15
N SER A 51 0.38 -19.75 -9.95
CA SER A 51 0.68 -18.36 -9.65
C SER A 51 -0.58 -17.55 -9.35
N ALA A 52 -0.46 -16.58 -8.44
CA ALA A 52 -1.49 -15.60 -8.13
C ALA A 52 -0.89 -14.21 -7.90
N TRP A 53 -1.69 -13.19 -8.18
CA TRP A 53 -1.34 -11.79 -7.90
C TRP A 53 -2.03 -11.31 -6.64
N GLY A 54 -1.27 -10.68 -5.76
CA GLY A 54 -1.75 -9.89 -4.63
C GLY A 54 -1.40 -8.42 -4.81
N ALA A 55 -2.09 -7.54 -4.08
CA ALA A 55 -1.80 -6.11 -4.09
C ALA A 55 -1.92 -5.52 -2.68
N ALA A 56 -1.15 -4.46 -2.44
CA ALA A 56 -1.21 -3.64 -1.23
C ALA A 56 -1.07 -2.17 -1.62
N ALA A 57 -1.61 -1.27 -0.79
CA ALA A 57 -1.56 0.16 -1.03
C ALA A 57 -1.45 0.92 0.28
N GLU A 58 -0.66 1.99 0.29
CA GLU A 58 -0.47 2.87 1.46
C GLU A 58 -0.54 4.33 1.02
N MET A 59 -1.24 5.17 1.79
CA MET A 59 -1.36 6.58 1.50
C MET A 59 -0.15 7.34 2.03
N LEU A 60 0.51 8.12 1.17
CA LEU A 60 1.64 8.97 1.56
C LEU A 60 1.13 10.29 2.13
N ALA A 61 0.45 10.21 3.27
CA ALA A 61 -0.16 11.37 3.92
C ALA A 61 0.92 12.37 4.40
N PRO A 62 0.64 13.69 4.33
CA PRO A 62 1.54 14.71 4.85
C PRO A 62 1.72 14.60 6.36
N LYS A 63 2.78 15.23 6.89
CA LYS A 63 2.98 15.35 8.33
C LYS A 63 1.76 16.06 8.95
N TRP A 64 1.27 15.49 10.05
CA TRP A 64 0.06 15.95 10.73
C TRP A 64 0.33 16.81 11.96
N PHE A 65 1.61 17.04 12.27
CA PHE A 65 2.04 17.84 13.42
C PHE A 65 3.25 18.68 13.04
N ASP A 66 3.34 19.87 13.64
CA ASP A 66 4.54 20.70 13.61
C ASP A 66 5.39 20.40 14.86
N LYS A 67 6.71 20.33 14.70
CA LYS A 67 7.66 20.18 15.81
C LYS A 67 8.25 21.52 16.25
N ASN A 68 7.95 22.63 15.58
CA ASN A 68 8.36 23.95 16.02
C ASN A 68 7.43 24.39 17.18
N PRO A 69 7.94 24.48 18.42
CA PRO A 69 7.17 24.89 19.58
C PRO A 69 6.79 26.38 19.52
#